data_AF-A0A3B5LKC3-F1
#
_entry.id   AF-A0A3B5LKC3-F1
#
_cell.length_a   1.000
_cell.length_b   1.000
_cell.length_c   1.000
_cell.angle_alpha   90.00
_cell.angle_beta   90.00
_cell.angle_gamma   90.00
#
_symmetry.space_group_name_H-M   'P 1'
#
loop_
_entity.id
_entity.type
_entity.pdbx_description
1 polymer ?
#
loop_
_entity_poly.entity_id
_entity_poly.type
_entity_poly.pdbx_seq_one_letter_code
_entity_poly.pdbx_strand_id
1 'polypeptide(L)' 'MSGQGLAYGEEQFSDNCLFKESVEENHYTTYSSMFHLGNYLAISHRGQLRRGSSVSPNQSCAHFLPRRI' A
#
# COMPACT_ATOMS: atom_id res chain seq x y z
N MET A 1 6.08 -5.91 0.63
CA MET A 1 5.82 -5.67 -0.81
C MET A 1 7.14 -5.73 -1.57
N SER A 2 7.19 -6.48 -2.67
CA SER A 2 8.40 -6.62 -3.49
C SER A 2 8.66 -5.38 -4.35
N GLY A 3 9.86 -5.29 -4.92
CA GLY A 3 10.20 -4.23 -5.90
C GLY A 3 9.32 -4.23 -7.14
N GLN A 4 8.72 -5.36 -7.50
CA GLN A 4 7.75 -5.45 -8.59
C GLN A 4 6.34 -4.97 -8.22
N GLY A 5 6.15 -4.47 -6.99
CA GLY A 5 4.87 -3.97 -6.48
C GLY A 5 3.91 -5.07 -6.03
N LEU A 6 4.36 -6.30 -5.80
CA LEU A 6 3.49 -7.37 -5.30
C LEU A 6 3.46 -7.35 -3.78
N ALA A 7 2.26 -7.21 -3.19
CA ALA A 7 2.06 -7.37 -1.76
C ALA A 7 1.92 -8.86 -1.42
N TYR A 8 2.53 -9.26 -0.31
CA TYR A 8 2.56 -10.64 0.21
C TYR A 8 2.88 -10.60 1.71
N GLY A 9 2.59 -11.69 2.41
CA GLY A 9 3.02 -11.88 3.79
C GLY A 9 4.41 -12.50 3.84
N GLU A 10 5.28 -11.97 4.69
CA GLU A 10 6.65 -12.45 4.87
C GLU A 10 6.82 -13.04 6.27
N GLU A 11 7.53 -14.16 6.40
CA GLU A 11 7.75 -14.83 7.70
C GLU A 11 8.71 -14.04 8.60
N GLN A 12 9.73 -13.42 8.01
CA GLN A 12 10.73 -12.63 8.70
C GLN A 12 10.58 -11.16 8.32
N PHE A 13 10.77 -10.28 9.30
CA PHE A 13 10.69 -8.85 9.06
C PHE A 13 11.86 -8.39 8.18
N SER A 14 11.55 -7.65 7.12
CA SER A 14 12.53 -7.14 6.16
C SER A 14 12.17 -5.72 5.70
N ASP A 15 13.02 -5.12 4.87
CA ASP A 15 12.76 -3.84 4.21
C ASP A 15 11.48 -3.86 3.36
N ASN A 16 11.05 -5.03 2.88
CA ASN A 16 9.79 -5.16 2.15
C ASN A 16 8.57 -4.97 3.06
N CYS A 17 8.72 -5.06 4.38
CA CYS A 17 7.64 -4.89 5.36
C CYS A 17 7.44 -3.44 5.80
N LEU A 18 8.34 -2.52 5.42
CA LEU A 18 8.32 -1.13 5.84
C LEU A 18 7.51 -0.25 4.88
N PHE A 19 6.46 0.38 5.43
CA PHE A 19 5.60 1.30 4.71
C PHE A 19 5.59 2.68 5.36
N LYS A 20 5.59 3.73 4.53
CA LYS A 20 5.29 5.09 4.95
C LYS A 20 3.78 5.30 4.96
N GLU A 21 3.25 5.63 6.12
CA GLU A 21 1.87 6.10 6.27
C GLU A 21 1.80 7.59 5.87
N SER A 22 0.79 7.97 5.09
CA SER A 22 0.54 9.36 4.70
C SER A 22 -0.95 9.64 4.68
N VAL A 23 -1.36 10.81 5.18
CA VAL A 23 -2.74 11.28 5.13
C VAL A 23 -2.89 12.17 3.90
N GLU A 24 -3.81 11.80 3.01
CA GLU A 24 -4.10 12.52 1.78
C GLU A 24 -5.11 13.66 2.02
N GLU A 25 -5.23 14.56 1.04
CA GLU A 25 -6.15 15.72 1.10
C GLU A 25 -7.61 15.32 1.32
N ASN A 26 -8.00 14.13 0.88
CA ASN A 26 -9.36 13.59 1.06
C ASN A 26 -9.54 12.84 2.40
N HIS A 27 -8.60 12.99 3.33
CA HIS A 27 -8.57 12.38 4.66
C HIS A 27 -8.49 10.84 4.69
N TYR A 28 -8.17 10.22 3.56
CA TYR A 28 -7.79 8.81 3.54
C TYR A 28 -6.29 8.64 3.80
N THR A 29 -5.94 7.46 4.28
CA THR A 29 -4.56 7.07 4.50
C THR A 29 -4.04 6.25 3.32
N THR A 30 -2.84 6.55 2.85
CA THR A 30 -2.09 5.73 1.90
C THR A 30 -0.87 5.10 2.58
N TYR A 31 -0.44 3.95 2.06
CA TYR A 31 0.76 3.25 2.51
C TYR A 31 1.68 3.02 1.31
N SER A 32 2.79 3.73 1.25
CA SER A 32 3.82 3.55 0.20
C SER A 32 4.99 2.74 0.73
N SER A 33 5.65 1.96 -0.12
CA SER A 33 6.89 1.27 0.29
C SER A 33 7.99 2.27 0.60
N MET A 34 8.69 2.07 1.72
CA MET A 34 9.88 2.87 2.06
C MET A 34 11.06 2.62 1.12
N PHE A 35 11.18 1.41 0.57
CA PHE A 35 12.34 0.98 -0.22
C PHE A 35 12.05 0.85 -1.72
N HIS A 36 10.77 0.80 -2.11
CA HIS A 36 10.35 0.66 -3.51
C HIS A 36 9.49 1.86 -3.90
N LEU A 37 10.16 2.98 -4.23
CA LEU A 37 9.51 4.25 -4.54
C LEU A 37 8.44 4.10 -5.65
N GLY A 38 7.30 4.73 -5.44
CA GLY A 38 6.18 4.69 -6.38
C GLY A 38 5.29 3.45 -6.24
N ASN A 39 5.62 2.49 -5.35
CA ASN A 39 4.75 1.36 -5.08
C ASN A 39 3.85 1.64 -3.86
N TYR A 40 2.55 1.40 -4.01
CA TYR A 40 1.53 1.60 -2.96
C TYR A 40 0.82 0.29 -2.60
N LEU A 41 0.50 0.11 -1.32
CA LEU A 41 -0.44 -0.93 -0.91
C LEU A 41 -1.82 -0.61 -1.51
N ALA A 42 -2.47 -1.59 -2.13
CA ALA A 42 -3.74 -1.36 -2.78
C ALA A 42 -4.57 -2.63 -2.91
N ILE A 43 -5.89 -2.46 -2.81
CA ILE A 43 -6.88 -3.53 -2.91
C ILE A 43 -7.94 -3.13 -3.93
N SER A 44 -8.31 -4.05 -4.81
CA SER A 44 -9.39 -3.86 -5.77
C SER A 44 -10.77 -3.86 -5.09
N HIS A 45 -11.79 -3.37 -5.80
CA HIS A 45 -13.18 -3.44 -5.33
C HIS A 45 -13.68 -4.87 -5.05
N ARG A 46 -12.98 -5.91 -5.55
CA ARG A 46 -13.28 -7.33 -5.30
C ARG A 46 -12.50 -7.92 -4.13
N GLY A 47 -11.76 -7.10 -3.37
CA GLY A 47 -10.94 -7.55 -2.24
C GLY A 47 -9.60 -8.18 -2.64
N GLN A 48 -9.24 -8.20 -3.92
CA GLN A 48 -7.96 -8.75 -4.39
C GLN A 48 -6.85 -7.69 -4.32
N LEU A 49 -5.65 -8.10 -3.90
CA LEU A 49 -4.45 -7.25 -3.92
C LEU A 49 -4.15 -6.76 -5.35
N ARG A 50 -3.79 -5.48 -5.48
CA ARG A 50 -3.31 -4.90 -6.74
C ARG A 50 -1.79 -4.81 -6.75
N ARG A 51 -1.21 -4.78 -7.96
CA ARG A 51 0.22 -4.48 -8.13
C ARG A 51 0.46 -3.00 -7.85
N GLY A 52 1.15 -2.71 -6.75
CA GLY A 52 1.39 -1.37 -6.23
C GLY A 52 2.13 -0.43 -7.19
N SER A 53 2.95 -0.96 -8.10
CA SER A 53 3.64 -0.17 -9.13
C SER A 53 2.72 0.40 -10.21
N SER A 54 1.46 -0.07 -10.28
CA SER A 54 0.44 0.42 -11.22
C SER A 54 -0.58 1.35 -10.55
N VAL A 55 -0.33 1.74 -9.31
CA VAL A 55 -1.27 2.47 -8.46
C VAL A 55 -0.68 3.82 -8.08
N SER A 56 -1.49 4.87 -8.19
CA SER A 56 -1.15 6.21 -7.69
C SER A 56 -1.85 6.48 -6.35
N PRO A 57 -1.33 7.40 -5.51
CA PRO A 57 -1.91 7.69 -4.20
C PRO A 57 -3.33 8.26 -4.29
N ASN A 58 -3.70 8.90 -5.41
CA ASN A 58 -5.03 9.48 -5.61
C ASN A 58 -6.09 8.43 -6.01
N GLN A 59 -5.71 7.19 -6.29
CA GLN A 59 -6.66 6.14 -6.63
C GLN A 59 -7.34 5.58 -5.38
N SER A 60 -8.67 5.44 -5.43
CA SER A 60 -9.46 4.91 -4.31
C SER A 60 -9.05 3.52 -3.83
N CYS A 61 -8.42 2.70 -4.69
CA CYS A 61 -7.90 1.39 -4.30
C CYS A 61 -6.69 1.46 -3.36
N ALA A 62 -6.04 2.62 -3.22
CA ALA A 62 -4.93 2.88 -2.30
C ALA A 62 -5.38 3.57 -1.00
N HIS A 63 -6.67 3.89 -0.88
CA HIS A 63 -7.22 4.66 0.23
C HIS A 63 -7.72 3.73 1.33
N PHE A 64 -7.15 3.86 2.51
CA PHE A 64 -7.50 3.09 3.69
C PHE A 64 -8.01 4.01 4.80
N LEU A 65 -8.91 3.46 5.63
CA LEU A 65 -9.36 4.09 6.87
C LEU A 65 -8.97 3.20 8.05
N PRO A 66 -8.01 3.62 8.88
CA PRO A 66 -7.70 2.91 10.12
C PRO A 66 -8.94 2.83 11.02
N ARG A 67 -9.35 1.62 11.38
CA ARG A 67 -10.45 1.41 12.33
C ARG A 67 -9.90 0.94 13.66
N ARG A 68 -10.51 1.40 14.76
CA ARG A 68 -10.26 0.83 16.09
C ARG A 68 -10.77 -0.61 16.10
N ILE A 69 -9.96 -1.52 16.61
CA ILE A 69 -10.27 -2.94 16.79
C ILE A 69 -10.44 -3.19 18.28
#